data_AF-A0A0D6QWB0-F1
#
_entry.id   AF-A0A0D6QWB0-F1
#
_cell.length_a   1.000
_cell.length_b   1.000
_cell.length_c   1.000
_cell.angle_alpha   90.00
_cell.angle_beta   90.00
_cell.angle_gamma   90.00
#
_symmetry.space_group_name_H-M   'P 1'
#
loop_
_entity.id
_entity.type
_entity.pdbx_description
1 polymer ?
#
loop_
_entity_poly.entity_id
_entity_poly.type
_entity_poly.pdbx_seq_one_letter_code
_entity_poly.pdbx_strand_id
1 'polypeptide(L)'
;MRWTDIDWEKESYPAKEDLLTVPLFAIFFPAVRFLLDRFIFEVLARRFVPVCEKGASQDEQDDRRKRHIKFKESAWKCIYYLSAEILAIVVTYNEPWFTNTQEFWVGPGNQVWPDQKTKTKLKALYMYTAGFYTYGIFALIFWETRRSDFGVSMSHHVATLILIILSYLLRFARVGSIVLALHDASDVFLEIGKMFKYSGSNLIPSISFILFVISWIVLRLIYYPFWILWSTSYEVLQTLDKNKHKTEGPIYYYTFNTLLFCLLVLHIYWWVLIYRMLIKQIKARGKLSEDVRSDSEGEDKED
;
A
#
# COMPACT_ATOMS: atom_id res chain seq x y z
N MET A 1 -1.33 28.41 -14.12
CA MET A 1 -2.54 27.57 -14.20
C MET A 1 -3.15 27.52 -12.81
N ARG A 2 -4.36 28.07 -12.58
CA ARG A 2 -5.01 27.97 -11.27
C ARG A 2 -5.58 26.55 -11.15
N TRP A 3 -5.46 25.94 -9.96
CA TRP A 3 -5.96 24.57 -9.70
C TRP A 3 -7.48 24.41 -9.97
N THR A 4 -8.22 25.53 -10.05
CA THR A 4 -9.65 25.60 -10.36
C THR A 4 -10.00 25.33 -11.83
N ASP A 5 -9.02 25.31 -12.75
CA ASP A 5 -9.27 25.15 -14.19
C ASP A 5 -9.10 23.70 -14.67
N ILE A 6 -8.74 22.78 -13.76
CA ILE A 6 -8.57 21.35 -14.09
C ILE A 6 -9.93 20.67 -14.03
N ASP A 7 -10.39 20.19 -15.19
CA ASP A 7 -11.56 19.32 -15.27
C ASP A 7 -11.18 17.90 -14.81
N TRP A 8 -11.53 17.61 -13.55
CA TRP A 8 -11.27 16.33 -12.88
C TRP A 8 -12.10 15.16 -13.42
N GLU A 9 -13.25 15.47 -14.03
CA GLU A 9 -14.16 14.48 -14.61
C GLU A 9 -13.88 14.21 -16.10
N LYS A 10 -13.03 15.03 -16.74
CA LYS A 10 -12.61 14.84 -18.12
C LYS A 10 -12.06 13.43 -18.35
N GLU A 11 -12.64 12.75 -19.35
CA GLU A 11 -12.21 11.43 -19.79
C GLU A 11 -11.25 11.51 -20.98
N SER A 12 -10.12 10.81 -20.87
CA SER A 12 -9.19 10.62 -21.98
C SER A 12 -8.53 9.24 -21.89
N TYR A 13 -8.02 8.74 -23.01
CA TYR A 13 -7.26 7.49 -22.97
C TYR A 13 -6.00 7.66 -22.10
N PRO A 14 -5.62 6.63 -21.32
CA PRO A 14 -4.30 6.58 -20.69
C PRO A 14 -3.19 6.78 -21.73
N ALA A 15 -2.31 7.75 -21.47
CA ALA A 15 -1.24 8.11 -22.38
C ALA A 15 0.12 7.86 -21.69
N LYS A 16 1.16 7.56 -22.46
CA LYS A 16 2.50 7.32 -21.87
C LYS A 16 3.07 8.60 -21.27
N GLU A 17 2.67 9.74 -21.81
CA GLU A 17 3.03 11.08 -21.37
C GLU A 17 2.52 11.35 -19.95
N ASP A 18 1.40 10.76 -19.55
CA ASP A 18 0.86 10.90 -18.19
C ASP A 18 1.87 10.34 -17.16
N LEU A 19 2.61 9.28 -17.51
CA LEU A 19 3.63 8.67 -16.65
C LEU A 19 4.85 9.56 -16.40
N LEU A 20 5.04 10.63 -17.19
CA LEU A 20 6.11 11.62 -16.94
C LEU A 20 5.90 12.39 -15.62
N THR A 21 4.71 12.31 -15.04
CA THR A 21 4.42 12.88 -13.72
C THR A 21 4.87 11.99 -12.55
N VAL A 22 5.12 10.69 -12.79
CA VAL A 22 5.55 9.75 -11.73
C VAL A 22 6.87 10.18 -11.07
N PRO A 23 7.93 10.57 -11.81
CA PRO A 23 9.16 11.08 -11.20
C PRO A 23 8.94 12.34 -10.33
N LEU A 24 7.97 13.20 -10.69
CA LEU A 24 7.65 14.38 -9.88
C LEU A 24 7.11 13.96 -8.51
N PHE A 25 6.19 13.01 -8.47
CA PHE A 25 5.70 12.45 -7.21
C PHE A 25 6.79 11.71 -6.44
N ALA A 26 7.66 10.95 -7.12
CA ALA A 26 8.78 10.25 -6.49
C ALA A 26 9.78 11.19 -5.79
N ILE A 27 9.94 12.44 -6.28
CA ILE A 27 10.75 13.49 -5.64
C ILE A 27 9.94 14.27 -4.59
N PHE A 28 8.63 14.42 -4.79
CA PHE A 28 7.74 15.08 -3.83
C PHE A 28 7.71 14.35 -2.48
N PHE A 29 7.56 13.03 -2.47
CA PHE A 29 7.48 12.25 -1.24
C PHE A 29 8.66 12.42 -0.28
N PRO A 30 9.94 12.31 -0.69
CA PRO A 30 11.06 12.53 0.22
C PRO A 30 11.11 13.98 0.73
N ALA A 31 10.71 14.97 -0.07
CA ALA A 31 10.63 16.36 0.39
C ALA A 31 9.57 16.55 1.48
N VAL A 32 8.37 15.98 1.30
CA VAL A 32 7.32 16.00 2.32
C VAL A 32 7.75 15.24 3.57
N ARG A 33 8.37 14.05 3.40
CA ARG A 33 8.91 13.27 4.53
C ARG A 33 9.90 14.09 5.33
N PHE A 34 10.84 14.77 4.68
CA PHE A 34 11.83 15.61 5.35
C PHE A 34 11.18 16.72 6.19
N LEU A 35 10.18 17.41 5.65
CA LEU A 35 9.45 18.46 6.38
C LEU A 35 8.69 17.88 7.58
N LEU A 36 7.94 16.80 7.39
CA LEU A 36 7.21 16.13 8.46
C LEU A 36 8.16 15.59 9.53
N ASP A 37 9.30 15.01 9.13
CA ASP A 37 10.34 14.53 10.04
C ASP A 37 10.86 15.65 10.93
N ARG A 38 11.11 16.84 10.35
CA ARG A 38 11.69 17.98 11.06
C ARG A 38 10.71 18.64 12.02
N PHE A 39 9.46 18.83 11.60
CA PHE A 39 8.48 19.65 12.33
C PHE A 39 7.49 18.85 13.15
N ILE A 40 7.17 17.62 12.77
CA ILE A 40 6.09 16.82 13.39
C ILE A 40 6.64 15.55 14.01
N PHE A 41 7.26 14.66 13.23
CA PHE A 41 7.64 13.34 13.72
C PHE A 41 8.70 13.39 14.82
N GLU A 42 9.66 14.33 14.75
CA GLU A 42 10.65 14.53 15.82
C GLU A 42 10.01 14.99 17.14
N VAL A 43 8.94 15.78 17.08
CA VAL A 43 8.22 16.25 18.27
C VAL A 43 7.39 15.12 18.87
N LEU A 44 6.66 14.39 18.03
CA LEU A 44 5.84 13.25 18.45
C LEU A 44 6.69 12.10 18.98
N ALA A 45 7.80 11.77 18.32
CA ALA A 45 8.68 10.70 18.75
C ALA A 45 9.30 11.00 20.12
N ARG A 46 9.70 12.25 20.39
CA ARG A 46 10.15 12.66 21.73
C ARG A 46 9.06 12.61 22.80
N ARG A 47 7.80 12.80 22.41
CA ARG A 47 6.64 12.74 23.32
C ARG A 47 6.22 11.32 23.67
N PHE A 48 6.24 10.42 22.68
CA PHE A 48 5.71 9.07 22.82
C PHE A 48 6.77 8.01 23.09
N VAL A 49 8.04 8.24 22.75
CA VAL A 49 9.13 7.31 23.09
C VAL A 49 9.69 7.69 24.47
N PRO A 50 9.68 6.78 25.46
CA PRO A 50 10.15 7.04 26.81
C PRO A 50 11.56 7.65 26.88
N VAL A 51 11.81 8.47 27.89
CA VAL A 51 13.11 9.08 28.16
C VAL A 51 13.99 8.07 28.91
N CYS A 52 15.27 7.98 28.56
CA CYS A 52 16.25 7.18 29.33
C CYS A 52 16.44 7.78 30.73
N GLU A 53 16.64 6.92 31.73
CA GLU A 53 17.01 7.36 33.07
C GLU A 53 18.41 7.99 33.08
N LYS A 54 18.67 8.86 34.07
CA LYS A 54 20.01 9.46 34.23
C LYS A 54 21.00 8.35 34.60
N GLY A 55 21.99 8.12 33.74
CA GLY A 55 22.98 7.05 33.89
C GLY A 55 22.76 5.83 32.99
N ALA A 56 21.82 5.92 32.04
CA ALA A 56 21.56 4.85 31.08
C ALA A 56 22.81 4.41 30.31
N SER A 57 22.95 3.09 30.13
CA SER A 57 24.09 2.50 29.41
C SER A 57 24.12 2.94 27.94
N GLN A 58 25.26 2.76 27.28
CA GLN A 58 25.38 3.06 25.85
C GLN A 58 24.39 2.22 25.02
N ASP A 59 24.18 0.96 25.39
CA ASP A 59 23.23 0.07 24.73
C ASP A 59 21.78 0.56 24.87
N GLU A 60 21.39 1.07 26.05
CA GLU A 60 20.05 1.62 26.28
C GLU A 60 19.80 2.89 25.45
N GLN A 61 20.84 3.72 25.28
CA GLN A 61 20.75 4.92 24.46
C GLN A 61 20.63 4.58 22.96
N ASP A 62 21.38 3.58 22.49
CA ASP A 62 21.31 3.08 21.12
C ASP A 62 19.95 2.44 20.82
N ASP A 63 19.42 1.64 21.74
CA ASP A 63 18.08 1.07 21.64
C ASP A 63 16.99 2.13 21.56
N ARG A 64 17.09 3.18 22.37
CA ARG A 64 16.17 4.31 22.31
C ARG A 64 16.24 4.99 20.95
N ARG A 65 17.44 5.20 20.40
CA ARG A 65 17.63 5.80 19.07
C ARG A 65 16.99 4.94 17.97
N LYS A 66 17.15 3.61 18.03
CA LYS A 66 16.49 2.67 17.09
C LYS A 66 14.96 2.76 17.18
N ARG A 67 14.39 2.77 18.39
CA ARG A 67 12.93 2.93 18.59
C ARG A 67 12.42 4.26 18.02
N HIS A 68 13.20 5.33 18.20
CA HIS A 68 12.87 6.65 17.66
C HIS A 68 12.86 6.66 16.12
N ILE A 69 13.82 6.01 15.47
CA ILE A 69 13.85 5.85 14.02
C ILE A 69 12.65 5.02 13.54
N LYS A 70 12.39 3.85 14.15
CA LYS A 70 11.27 2.98 13.83
C LYS A 70 9.91 3.68 13.99
N PHE A 71 9.77 4.56 14.99
CA PHE A 71 8.59 5.42 15.16
C PHE A 71 8.41 6.37 13.97
N LYS A 72 9.46 7.11 13.59
CA LYS A 72 9.40 8.09 12.50
C LYS A 72 9.13 7.44 11.14
N GLU A 73 9.74 6.28 10.88
CA GLU A 73 9.44 5.45 9.71
C GLU A 73 7.96 5.06 9.67
N SER A 74 7.41 4.58 10.80
CA SER A 74 6.01 4.17 10.88
C SER A 74 5.06 5.36 10.74
N ALA A 75 5.40 6.52 11.32
CA ALA A 75 4.61 7.74 11.19
C ALA A 75 4.54 8.24 9.75
N TRP A 76 5.66 8.21 9.02
CA TRP A 76 5.68 8.53 7.59
C TRP A 76 4.76 7.61 6.79
N LYS A 77 4.88 6.29 6.98
CA LYS A 77 4.05 5.31 6.30
C LYS A 77 2.57 5.48 6.64
N CYS A 78 2.24 5.73 7.92
CA CYS A 78 0.88 5.98 8.36
C CYS A 78 0.25 7.19 7.65
N ILE A 79 0.97 8.31 7.52
CA ILE A 79 0.47 9.50 6.83
C ILE A 79 0.25 9.22 5.35
N TYR A 80 1.20 8.52 4.71
CA TYR A 80 1.02 8.12 3.32
C TYR A 80 -0.22 7.24 3.14
N TYR A 81 -0.31 6.10 3.83
CA TYR A 81 -1.43 5.16 3.65
C TYR A 81 -2.78 5.82 3.94
N LEU A 82 -2.86 6.67 4.96
CA LEU A 82 -4.09 7.42 5.26
C LEU A 82 -4.44 8.39 4.12
N SER A 83 -3.46 9.13 3.60
CA SER A 83 -3.69 10.05 2.49
C SER A 83 -4.05 9.34 1.18
N ALA A 84 -3.43 8.20 0.89
CA ALA A 84 -3.70 7.37 -0.26
C ALA A 84 -5.11 6.78 -0.19
N GLU A 85 -5.50 6.28 0.99
CA GLU A 85 -6.84 5.74 1.23
C GLU A 85 -7.93 6.80 1.06
N ILE A 86 -7.74 7.98 1.67
CA ILE A 86 -8.68 9.10 1.51
C ILE A 86 -8.79 9.48 0.03
N LEU A 87 -7.66 9.58 -0.69
CA LEU A 87 -7.66 9.92 -2.11
C LEU A 87 -8.38 8.85 -2.94
N ALA A 88 -8.13 7.56 -2.68
CA ALA A 88 -8.76 6.46 -3.38
C ALA A 88 -10.28 6.46 -3.17
N ILE A 89 -10.75 6.66 -1.94
CA ILE A 89 -12.19 6.78 -1.63
C ILE A 89 -12.78 7.99 -2.35
N VAL A 90 -12.18 9.18 -2.24
CA VAL A 90 -12.69 10.41 -2.88
C VAL A 90 -12.80 10.25 -4.40
N VAL A 91 -11.83 9.58 -5.03
CA VAL A 91 -11.80 9.36 -6.48
C VAL A 91 -12.83 8.34 -6.94
N THR A 92 -13.10 7.31 -6.13
CA THR A 92 -13.90 6.14 -6.54
C THR A 92 -15.32 6.12 -6.00
N TYR A 93 -15.62 6.76 -4.87
CA TYR A 93 -16.90 6.63 -4.16
C TYR A 93 -18.14 6.94 -5.01
N ASN A 94 -18.05 7.97 -5.87
CA ASN A 94 -19.15 8.37 -6.75
C ASN A 94 -19.14 7.66 -8.11
N GLU A 95 -18.24 6.71 -8.33
CA GLU A 95 -18.12 5.99 -9.59
C GLU A 95 -18.96 4.70 -9.57
N PRO A 96 -19.60 4.31 -10.68
CA PRO A 96 -20.46 3.12 -10.73
C PRO A 96 -19.76 1.82 -10.33
N TRP A 97 -18.46 1.74 -10.61
CA TRP A 97 -17.64 0.57 -10.31
C TRP A 97 -17.23 0.44 -8.84
N PHE A 98 -17.55 1.41 -7.99
CA PHE A 98 -17.31 1.27 -6.55
C PHE A 98 -18.19 0.17 -5.93
N THR A 99 -19.39 -0.04 -6.46
CA THR A 99 -20.35 -1.03 -5.93
C THR A 99 -20.62 -2.18 -6.90
N ASN A 100 -20.44 -1.98 -8.21
CA ASN A 100 -20.70 -3.00 -9.22
C ASN A 100 -19.43 -3.36 -10.00
N THR A 101 -18.97 -4.61 -9.86
CA THR A 101 -17.76 -5.11 -10.52
C THR A 101 -17.86 -5.18 -12.04
N GLN A 102 -19.07 -5.32 -12.60
CA GLN A 102 -19.27 -5.33 -14.06
C GLN A 102 -18.89 -3.98 -14.70
N GLU A 103 -19.04 -2.88 -13.96
CA GLU A 103 -18.68 -1.52 -14.39
C GLU A 103 -17.16 -1.28 -14.42
N PHE A 104 -16.35 -2.25 -13.97
CA PHE A 104 -14.92 -2.25 -14.29
C PHE A 104 -14.71 -2.37 -15.80
N TRP A 105 -15.55 -3.18 -16.47
CA TRP A 105 -15.35 -3.60 -17.86
C TRP A 105 -16.24 -2.86 -18.85
N VAL A 106 -17.40 -2.40 -18.39
CA VAL A 106 -18.38 -1.67 -19.20
C VAL A 106 -18.47 -0.23 -18.72
N GLY A 107 -18.60 0.72 -19.64
CA GLY A 107 -18.75 2.14 -19.32
C GLY A 107 -19.77 2.84 -20.21
N PRO A 108 -19.95 4.16 -20.04
CA PRO A 108 -20.95 4.92 -20.79
C PRO A 108 -20.76 4.82 -22.31
N GLY A 109 -21.88 4.72 -23.03
CA GLY A 109 -21.89 4.57 -24.49
C GLY A 109 -21.39 3.18 -24.92
N ASN A 110 -20.40 3.15 -25.82
CA ASN A 110 -19.84 1.91 -26.36
C ASN A 110 -18.47 1.56 -25.73
N GLN A 111 -18.17 2.08 -24.54
CA GLN A 111 -16.89 1.81 -23.86
C GLN A 111 -16.93 0.41 -23.23
N VAL A 112 -16.11 -0.49 -23.78
CA VAL A 112 -15.90 -1.83 -23.24
C VAL A 112 -14.40 -2.08 -23.19
N TRP A 113 -13.90 -2.62 -22.09
CA TRP A 113 -12.48 -2.94 -21.96
C TRP A 113 -12.01 -3.84 -23.13
N PRO A 114 -10.86 -3.55 -23.76
CA PRO A 114 -9.86 -2.54 -23.40
C PRO A 114 -10.13 -1.13 -23.94
N ASP A 115 -11.20 -0.84 -24.68
CA ASP A 115 -11.48 0.49 -25.26
C ASP A 115 -12.15 1.47 -24.29
N GLN A 116 -11.57 1.63 -23.10
CA GLN A 116 -12.06 2.53 -22.06
C GLN A 116 -11.18 3.75 -21.87
N LYS A 117 -11.83 4.89 -21.57
CA LYS A 117 -11.18 6.12 -21.14
C LYS A 117 -11.07 6.16 -19.62
N THR A 118 -10.17 7.01 -19.14
CA THR A 118 -9.90 7.21 -17.71
C THR A 118 -10.07 8.68 -17.37
N LYS A 119 -10.79 8.95 -16.28
CA LYS A 119 -10.99 10.30 -15.75
C LYS A 119 -9.70 10.90 -15.21
N THR A 120 -9.51 12.21 -15.33
CA THR A 120 -8.33 12.93 -14.82
C THR A 120 -8.05 12.64 -13.35
N LYS A 121 -9.08 12.61 -12.48
CA LYS A 121 -8.92 12.27 -11.05
C LYS A 121 -8.36 10.87 -10.80
N LEU A 122 -8.75 9.91 -11.64
CA LEU A 122 -8.27 8.53 -11.56
C LEU A 122 -6.83 8.42 -12.10
N LYS A 123 -6.49 9.19 -13.14
CA LYS A 123 -5.09 9.33 -13.59
C LYS A 123 -4.22 9.86 -12.45
N ALA A 124 -4.67 10.92 -11.76
CA ALA A 124 -3.92 11.51 -10.65
C ALA A 124 -3.69 10.52 -9.48
N LEU A 125 -4.71 9.72 -9.11
CA LEU A 125 -4.55 8.65 -8.12
C LEU A 125 -3.44 7.67 -8.53
N TYR A 126 -3.41 7.23 -9.79
CA TYR A 126 -2.36 6.33 -10.30
C TYR A 126 -0.98 6.96 -10.26
N MET A 127 -0.84 8.24 -10.62
CA MET A 127 0.46 8.92 -10.61
C MET A 127 0.97 9.12 -9.18
N TYR A 128 0.06 9.44 -8.25
CA TYR A 128 0.34 9.56 -6.83
C TYR A 128 0.88 8.24 -6.25
N THR A 129 0.18 7.12 -6.47
CA THR A 129 0.59 5.82 -5.94
C THR A 129 1.83 5.27 -6.65
N ALA A 130 1.93 5.39 -7.98
CA ALA A 130 3.14 5.00 -8.72
C ALA A 130 4.37 5.77 -8.25
N GLY A 131 4.22 7.08 -7.98
CA GLY A 131 5.30 7.90 -7.45
C GLY A 131 5.75 7.45 -6.06
N PHE A 132 4.82 7.07 -5.20
CA PHE A 132 5.15 6.56 -3.87
C PHE A 132 5.85 5.22 -3.94
N TYR A 133 5.36 4.26 -4.73
CA TYR A 133 6.02 2.96 -4.88
C TYR A 133 7.41 3.09 -5.50
N THR A 134 7.59 4.02 -6.44
CA THR A 134 8.91 4.36 -6.98
C THR A 134 9.84 4.88 -5.88
N TYR A 135 9.39 5.87 -5.11
CA TYR A 135 10.12 6.38 -3.95
C TYR A 135 10.39 5.27 -2.91
N GLY A 136 9.42 4.39 -2.66
CA GLY A 136 9.49 3.30 -1.69
C GLY A 136 10.58 2.29 -2.02
N ILE A 137 10.82 2.00 -3.31
CA ILE A 137 11.96 1.16 -3.73
C ILE A 137 13.29 1.80 -3.33
N PHE A 138 13.48 3.09 -3.61
CA PHE A 138 14.69 3.81 -3.19
C PHE A 138 14.80 3.90 -1.67
N ALA A 139 13.69 4.16 -0.98
CA ALA A 139 13.64 4.21 0.47
C ALA A 139 14.03 2.87 1.11
N LEU A 140 13.53 1.74 0.60
CA LEU A 140 13.90 0.41 1.06
C LEU A 140 15.38 0.09 0.87
N ILE A 141 15.99 0.55 -0.24
CA ILE A 141 17.41 0.30 -0.51
C ILE A 141 18.32 1.15 0.38
N PHE A 142 17.98 2.44 0.57
CA PHE A 142 18.92 3.42 1.14
C PHE A 142 18.55 3.98 2.51
N TRP A 143 17.27 4.01 2.90
CA TRP A 143 16.80 4.76 4.08
C TRP A 143 16.05 3.94 5.13
N GLU A 144 15.33 2.88 4.74
CA GLU A 144 14.53 2.10 5.67
C GLU A 144 15.32 1.00 6.37
N THR A 145 14.93 0.72 7.61
CA THR A 145 15.48 -0.37 8.39
C THR A 145 15.22 -1.73 7.72
N ARG A 146 16.28 -2.44 7.36
CA ARG A 146 16.22 -3.77 6.73
C ARG A 146 15.75 -4.83 7.73
N ARG A 147 14.76 -5.63 7.34
CA ARG A 147 14.19 -6.74 8.12
C ARG A 147 14.40 -8.08 7.41
N SER A 148 14.14 -9.21 8.08
CA SER A 148 14.32 -10.54 7.48
C SER A 148 13.46 -10.80 6.24
N ASP A 149 12.30 -10.12 6.11
CA ASP A 149 11.43 -10.19 4.95
C ASP A 149 11.78 -9.16 3.85
N PHE A 150 12.97 -8.54 3.90
CA PHE A 150 13.39 -7.51 2.93
C PHE A 150 13.24 -7.95 1.48
N GLY A 151 13.69 -9.17 1.13
CA GLY A 151 13.60 -9.67 -0.25
C GLY A 151 12.16 -9.80 -0.74
N VAL A 152 11.26 -10.28 0.12
CA VAL A 152 9.83 -10.40 -0.19
C VAL A 152 9.18 -9.03 -0.29
N SER A 153 9.51 -8.11 0.62
CA SER A 153 9.01 -6.73 0.60
C SER A 153 9.48 -5.96 -0.63
N MET A 154 10.75 -6.08 -1.01
CA MET A 154 11.30 -5.47 -2.23
C MET A 154 10.61 -6.04 -3.48
N SER A 155 10.48 -7.36 -3.56
CA SER A 155 9.81 -8.03 -4.68
C SER A 155 8.36 -7.56 -4.83
N HIS A 156 7.66 -7.38 -3.70
CA HIS A 156 6.33 -6.78 -3.69
C HIS A 156 6.32 -5.35 -4.23
N HIS A 157 7.21 -4.47 -3.77
CA HIS A 157 7.22 -3.08 -4.24
C HIS A 157 7.48 -2.99 -5.75
N VAL A 158 8.40 -3.81 -6.27
CA VAL A 158 8.65 -3.91 -7.71
C VAL A 158 7.44 -4.46 -8.45
N ALA A 159 6.84 -5.55 -7.98
CA ALA A 159 5.65 -6.15 -8.59
C ALA A 159 4.46 -5.19 -8.58
N THR A 160 4.23 -4.46 -7.49
CA THR A 160 3.16 -3.48 -7.36
C THR A 160 3.40 -2.27 -8.26
N LEU A 161 4.63 -1.76 -8.38
CA LEU A 161 4.94 -0.68 -9.32
C LEU A 161 4.68 -1.10 -10.77
N ILE A 162 5.12 -2.32 -11.14
CA ILE A 162 4.82 -2.91 -12.46
C ILE A 162 3.32 -3.04 -12.66
N LEU A 163 2.59 -3.53 -11.65
CA LEU A 163 1.14 -3.70 -11.70
C LEU A 163 0.42 -2.36 -11.89
N ILE A 164 0.83 -1.29 -11.18
CA ILE A 164 0.25 0.05 -11.32
C ILE A 164 0.48 0.60 -12.73
N ILE A 165 1.71 0.53 -13.24
CA ILE A 165 2.06 1.04 -14.58
C ILE A 165 1.35 0.24 -15.68
N LEU A 166 1.38 -1.09 -15.61
CA LEU A 166 0.72 -1.94 -16.60
C LEU A 166 -0.80 -1.82 -16.50
N SER A 167 -1.38 -1.79 -15.30
CA SER A 167 -2.82 -1.54 -15.13
C SER A 167 -3.25 -0.25 -15.82
N TYR A 168 -2.45 0.81 -15.68
CA TYR A 168 -2.70 2.08 -16.34
C TYR A 168 -2.65 1.99 -17.86
N LEU A 169 -1.54 1.46 -18.41
CA LEU A 169 -1.32 1.36 -19.85
C LEU A 169 -2.29 0.40 -20.54
N LEU A 170 -2.64 -0.69 -19.86
CA LEU A 170 -3.58 -1.72 -20.32
C LEU A 170 -5.04 -1.40 -19.96
N ARG A 171 -5.29 -0.18 -19.44
CA ARG A 171 -6.63 0.38 -19.20
C ARG A 171 -7.47 -0.39 -18.17
N PHE A 172 -6.83 -1.04 -17.21
CA PHE A 172 -7.44 -1.62 -16.01
C PHE A 172 -7.63 -0.59 -14.88
N ALA A 173 -7.65 0.70 -15.22
CA ALA A 173 -7.63 1.80 -14.26
C ALA A 173 -8.74 1.70 -13.20
N ARG A 174 -9.96 1.32 -13.62
CA ARG A 174 -11.14 1.20 -12.75
C ARG A 174 -10.97 0.12 -11.69
N VAL A 175 -10.74 -1.13 -12.09
CA VAL A 175 -10.50 -2.23 -11.14
C VAL A 175 -9.26 -1.99 -10.29
N GLY A 176 -8.19 -1.47 -10.88
CA GLY A 176 -6.97 -1.21 -10.13
C GLY A 176 -7.12 -0.08 -9.10
N SER A 177 -8.07 0.85 -9.25
CA SER A 177 -8.36 1.84 -8.19
C SER A 177 -8.95 1.20 -6.93
N ILE A 178 -9.80 0.19 -7.10
CA ILE A 178 -10.35 -0.58 -5.98
C ILE A 178 -9.26 -1.45 -5.37
N VAL A 179 -8.39 -2.06 -6.21
CA VAL A 179 -7.20 -2.77 -5.72
C VAL A 179 -6.37 -1.86 -4.82
N LEU A 180 -6.03 -0.64 -5.24
CA LEU A 180 -5.25 0.31 -4.43
C LEU A 180 -5.91 0.58 -3.06
N ALA A 181 -7.21 0.89 -3.03
CA ALA A 181 -7.95 1.14 -1.78
C ALA A 181 -7.94 -0.07 -0.82
N LEU A 182 -8.21 -1.27 -1.34
CA LEU A 182 -8.26 -2.48 -0.52
C LEU A 182 -6.92 -2.78 0.19
N HIS A 183 -5.81 -2.42 -0.44
CA HIS A 183 -4.49 -2.72 0.10
C HIS A 183 -4.09 -1.67 1.13
N ASP A 184 -4.18 -0.38 0.82
CA ASP A 184 -3.65 0.68 1.69
C ASP A 184 -4.43 0.81 3.02
N ALA A 185 -5.74 0.53 3.03
CA ALA A 185 -6.59 0.68 4.21
C ALA A 185 -6.10 -0.08 5.45
N SER A 186 -5.70 -1.35 5.30
CA SER A 186 -5.27 -2.15 6.46
C SER A 186 -3.91 -1.72 7.02
N ASP A 187 -3.03 -1.15 6.18
CA ASP A 187 -1.69 -0.76 6.60
C ASP A 187 -1.69 0.49 7.49
N VAL A 188 -2.74 1.32 7.41
CA VAL A 188 -2.97 2.41 8.37
C VAL A 188 -3.00 1.87 9.81
N PHE A 189 -3.75 0.80 10.07
CA PHE A 189 -3.83 0.21 11.41
C PHE A 189 -2.49 -0.39 11.86
N LEU A 190 -1.76 -1.02 10.93
CA LEU A 190 -0.44 -1.59 11.19
C LEU A 190 0.55 -0.52 11.66
N GLU A 191 0.62 0.60 10.94
CA GLU A 191 1.58 1.66 11.23
C GLU A 191 1.24 2.42 12.53
N ILE A 192 -0.05 2.64 12.82
CA ILE A 192 -0.49 3.16 14.13
C ILE A 192 -0.03 2.22 15.25
N GLY A 193 -0.23 0.91 15.09
CA GLY A 193 0.19 -0.07 16.09
C GLY A 193 1.71 -0.03 16.35
N LYS A 194 2.52 0.09 15.29
CA LYS A 194 3.97 0.21 15.40
C LYS A 194 4.42 1.49 16.08
N MET A 195 3.79 2.63 15.78
CA MET A 195 4.10 3.91 16.43
C MET A 195 3.91 3.83 17.94
N PHE A 196 2.79 3.26 18.40
CA PHE A 196 2.49 3.21 19.82
C PHE A 196 3.11 2.01 20.55
N LYS A 197 3.72 1.04 19.85
CA LYS A 197 4.33 -0.16 20.45
C LYS A 197 5.34 0.18 21.56
N TYR A 198 6.07 1.29 21.40
CA TYR A 198 7.11 1.70 22.34
C TYR A 198 6.65 2.73 23.39
N SER A 199 5.37 3.11 23.39
CA SER A 199 4.85 4.21 24.20
C SER A 199 4.54 3.88 25.66
N GLY A 200 4.85 2.66 26.10
CA GLY A 200 4.51 2.16 27.44
C GLY A 200 3.03 1.78 27.63
N SER A 201 2.15 2.18 26.72
CA SER A 201 0.74 1.76 26.68
C SER A 201 0.55 0.52 25.81
N ASN A 202 0.00 -0.55 26.40
CA ASN A 202 -0.32 -1.78 25.67
C ASN A 202 -1.67 -1.73 24.96
N LEU A 203 -2.53 -0.75 25.28
CA LEU A 203 -3.90 -0.71 24.79
C LEU A 203 -3.97 -0.34 23.30
N ILE A 204 -3.36 0.79 22.91
CA ILE A 204 -3.40 1.29 21.53
C ILE A 204 -2.76 0.27 20.56
N PRO A 205 -1.55 -0.26 20.81
CA PRO A 205 -0.96 -1.25 19.90
C PRO A 205 -1.79 -2.52 19.78
N SER A 206 -2.45 -2.97 20.86
CA SER A 206 -3.30 -4.16 20.85
C SER A 206 -4.57 -3.94 20.04
N ILE A 207 -5.25 -2.81 20.22
CA ILE A 207 -6.46 -2.47 19.44
C ILE A 207 -6.08 -2.33 17.96
N SER A 208 -5.02 -1.57 17.66
CA SER A 208 -4.54 -1.40 16.28
C SER A 208 -4.16 -2.73 15.63
N PHE A 209 -3.53 -3.65 16.36
CA PHE A 209 -3.20 -4.97 15.84
C PHE A 209 -4.46 -5.82 15.54
N ILE A 210 -5.47 -5.79 16.42
CA ILE A 210 -6.74 -6.50 16.16
C ILE A 210 -7.45 -5.92 14.93
N LEU A 211 -7.53 -4.59 14.80
CA LEU A 211 -8.11 -3.94 13.62
C LEU A 211 -7.34 -4.26 12.35
N PHE A 212 -6.00 -4.30 12.43
CA PHE A 212 -5.14 -4.73 11.33
C PHE A 212 -5.44 -6.18 10.91
N VAL A 213 -5.55 -7.12 11.85
CA VAL A 213 -5.88 -8.52 11.55
C VAL A 213 -7.25 -8.65 10.88
N ILE A 214 -8.28 -8.00 11.43
CA ILE A 214 -9.64 -8.04 10.88
C ILE A 214 -9.66 -7.45 9.47
N SER A 215 -9.10 -6.25 9.29
CA SER A 215 -9.06 -5.59 7.97
C SER A 215 -8.23 -6.39 6.95
N TRP A 216 -7.13 -7.02 7.35
CA TRP A 216 -6.34 -7.89 6.47
C TRP A 216 -7.18 -9.06 5.92
N ILE A 217 -7.91 -9.76 6.79
CA ILE A 217 -8.77 -10.88 6.38
C ILE A 217 -9.85 -10.37 5.43
N VAL A 218 -10.61 -9.35 5.85
CA VAL A 218 -11.77 -8.86 5.10
C VAL A 218 -11.36 -8.31 3.73
N LEU A 219 -10.33 -7.47 3.68
CA LEU A 219 -9.96 -6.77 2.45
C LEU A 219 -9.12 -7.64 1.51
N ARG A 220 -8.07 -8.31 2.03
CA ARG A 220 -7.06 -9.00 1.21
C ARG A 220 -7.32 -10.49 1.01
N LEU A 221 -8.01 -11.16 1.95
CA LEU A 221 -8.30 -12.60 1.86
C LEU A 221 -9.75 -12.93 1.51
N ILE A 222 -10.67 -11.96 1.63
CA ILE A 222 -12.07 -12.14 1.26
C ILE A 222 -12.41 -11.24 0.06
N TYR A 223 -12.41 -9.92 0.21
CA TYR A 223 -12.89 -9.04 -0.85
C TYR A 223 -12.03 -9.13 -2.12
N TYR A 224 -10.71 -9.07 -1.97
CA TYR A 224 -9.77 -9.17 -3.10
C TYR A 224 -9.94 -10.46 -3.94
N PRO A 225 -9.88 -11.69 -3.40
CA PRO A 225 -10.03 -12.88 -4.24
C PRO A 225 -11.46 -13.12 -4.74
N PHE A 226 -12.49 -12.87 -3.93
CA PHE A 226 -13.85 -13.27 -4.30
C PHE A 226 -14.58 -12.23 -5.17
N TRP A 227 -14.20 -10.95 -5.14
CA TRP A 227 -14.80 -9.92 -6.00
C TRP A 227 -13.83 -9.46 -7.07
N ILE A 228 -12.60 -9.09 -6.70
CA ILE A 228 -11.65 -8.52 -7.67
C ILE A 228 -11.11 -9.61 -8.60
N LEU A 229 -10.49 -10.67 -8.07
CA LEU A 229 -9.94 -11.74 -8.92
C LEU A 229 -11.04 -12.47 -9.69
N TRP A 230 -12.23 -12.62 -9.10
CA TRP A 230 -13.40 -13.12 -9.80
C TRP A 230 -13.73 -12.25 -11.02
N SER A 231 -13.85 -10.94 -10.82
CA SER A 231 -14.16 -10.01 -11.90
C SER A 231 -13.09 -9.99 -13.00
N THR A 232 -11.81 -9.93 -12.63
CA THR A 232 -10.69 -9.91 -13.59
C THR A 232 -10.45 -11.25 -14.27
N SER A 233 -10.93 -12.36 -13.71
CA SER A 233 -10.78 -13.69 -14.33
C SER A 233 -12.00 -14.11 -15.13
N TYR A 234 -13.20 -13.71 -14.71
CA TYR A 234 -14.47 -14.20 -15.25
C TYR A 234 -15.26 -13.10 -15.98
N GLU A 235 -15.61 -12.01 -15.30
CA GLU A 235 -16.47 -10.96 -15.88
C GLU A 235 -15.83 -10.26 -17.08
N VAL A 236 -14.51 -10.05 -17.05
CA VAL A 236 -13.78 -9.49 -18.20
C VAL A 236 -13.88 -10.37 -19.45
N LEU A 237 -13.91 -11.70 -19.29
CA LEU A 237 -13.98 -12.63 -20.42
C LEU A 237 -15.38 -12.70 -21.06
N GLN A 238 -16.41 -12.32 -20.29
CA GLN A 238 -17.78 -12.21 -20.78
C GLN A 238 -18.00 -10.93 -21.59
N THR A 239 -17.24 -9.88 -21.28
CA THR A 239 -17.39 -8.55 -21.87
C THR A 239 -16.43 -8.29 -23.03
N LEU A 240 -15.26 -8.94 -23.03
CA LEU A 240 -14.24 -8.77 -24.08
C LEU A 240 -14.75 -9.20 -25.47
N ASP A 241 -14.75 -8.26 -26.41
CA ASP A 241 -14.94 -8.56 -27.83
C ASP A 241 -13.70 -9.25 -28.41
N LYS A 242 -13.73 -10.59 -28.41
CA LYS A 242 -12.66 -11.45 -28.91
C LYS A 242 -12.43 -11.31 -30.41
N ASN A 243 -13.41 -10.82 -31.18
CA ASN A 243 -13.26 -10.62 -32.62
C ASN A 243 -12.47 -9.35 -32.93
N LYS A 244 -12.73 -8.28 -32.15
CA LYS A 244 -12.03 -7.00 -32.26
C LYS A 244 -10.61 -7.07 -31.69
N HIS A 245 -10.43 -7.76 -30.57
CA HIS A 245 -9.16 -7.78 -29.81
C HIS A 245 -8.54 -9.19 -29.74
N LYS A 246 -8.36 -9.83 -30.90
CA LYS A 246 -7.88 -11.22 -31.01
C LYS A 246 -6.53 -11.48 -30.33
N THR A 247 -5.59 -10.54 -30.46
CA THR A 247 -4.20 -10.72 -30.02
C THR A 247 -3.90 -9.96 -28.73
N GLU A 248 -4.30 -8.68 -28.65
CA GLU A 248 -3.98 -7.81 -27.52
C GLU A 248 -4.79 -8.16 -26.27
N GLY A 249 -6.09 -8.48 -26.43
CA GLY A 249 -6.98 -8.82 -25.32
C GLY A 249 -6.46 -9.96 -24.44
N PRO A 250 -6.13 -11.14 -25.01
CA PRO A 250 -5.54 -12.24 -24.25
C PRO A 250 -4.22 -11.88 -23.55
N ILE A 251 -3.32 -11.16 -24.24
CA ILE A 251 -2.03 -10.76 -23.65
C ILE A 251 -2.26 -9.89 -22.42
N TYR A 252 -3.15 -8.90 -22.53
CA TYR A 252 -3.45 -7.99 -21.41
C TYR A 252 -4.10 -8.73 -20.25
N TYR A 253 -5.06 -9.62 -20.56
CA TYR A 253 -5.75 -10.47 -19.60
C TYR A 253 -4.77 -11.35 -18.80
N TYR A 254 -3.92 -12.13 -19.47
CA TYR A 254 -3.01 -13.05 -18.79
C TYR A 254 -1.94 -12.29 -18.00
N THR A 255 -1.36 -11.25 -18.57
CA THR A 255 -0.34 -10.43 -17.89
C THR A 255 -0.88 -9.85 -16.58
N PHE A 256 -2.06 -9.23 -16.64
CA PHE A 256 -2.64 -8.57 -15.46
C PHE A 256 -3.08 -9.59 -14.39
N ASN A 257 -3.78 -10.65 -14.79
CA ASN A 257 -4.23 -11.66 -13.84
C ASN A 257 -3.05 -12.39 -13.18
N THR A 258 -2.00 -12.75 -13.92
CA THR A 258 -0.81 -13.40 -13.32
C THR A 258 -0.22 -12.54 -12.20
N LEU A 259 -0.05 -11.23 -12.43
CA LEU A 259 0.46 -10.33 -11.40
C LEU A 259 -0.48 -10.20 -10.19
N LEU A 260 -1.80 -10.15 -10.41
CA LEU A 260 -2.79 -10.12 -9.33
C LEU A 260 -2.81 -11.41 -8.49
N PHE A 261 -2.65 -12.58 -9.13
CA PHE A 261 -2.52 -13.86 -8.43
C PHE A 261 -1.18 -13.96 -7.68
N CYS A 262 -0.07 -13.47 -8.24
CA CYS A 262 1.19 -13.34 -7.50
C CYS A 262 1.02 -12.49 -6.25
N LEU A 263 0.26 -11.40 -6.34
CA LEU A 263 -0.05 -10.54 -5.19
C LEU A 263 -0.87 -11.27 -4.12
N LEU A 264 -1.85 -12.10 -4.52
CA LEU A 264 -2.59 -12.96 -3.59
C LEU A 264 -1.66 -13.94 -2.83
N VAL A 265 -0.71 -14.56 -3.53
CA VAL A 265 0.27 -15.47 -2.90
C VAL A 265 1.07 -14.75 -1.83
N LEU A 266 1.49 -13.50 -2.09
CA LEU A 266 2.17 -12.67 -1.09
C LEU A 266 1.26 -12.35 0.10
N HIS A 267 -0.03 -12.07 -0.12
CA HIS A 267 -0.97 -11.86 0.98
C HIS A 267 -1.13 -13.09 1.87
N ILE A 268 -1.15 -14.28 1.28
CA ILE A 268 -1.22 -15.54 2.02
C ILE A 268 0.07 -15.73 2.83
N TYR A 269 1.24 -15.43 2.24
CA TYR A 269 2.52 -15.47 2.95
C TYR A 269 2.52 -14.57 4.20
N TRP A 270 2.15 -13.29 4.06
CA TRP A 270 2.09 -12.38 5.21
C TRP A 270 0.99 -12.75 6.19
N TRP A 271 -0.15 -13.28 5.73
CA TRP A 271 -1.18 -13.80 6.61
C TRP A 271 -0.62 -14.88 7.55
N VAL A 272 0.22 -15.79 7.05
CA VAL A 272 0.88 -16.80 7.91
C VAL A 272 1.73 -16.14 9.00
N LEU A 273 2.45 -15.06 8.69
CA LEU A 273 3.26 -14.32 9.67
C LEU A 273 2.39 -13.60 10.70
N ILE A 274 1.34 -12.92 10.24
CA ILE A 274 0.37 -12.20 11.08
C ILE A 274 -0.34 -13.17 12.02
N TYR A 275 -0.76 -14.33 11.52
CA TYR A 275 -1.40 -15.38 12.30
C TYR A 275 -0.46 -15.94 13.37
N ARG A 276 0.83 -16.15 13.05
CA ARG A 276 1.83 -16.55 14.06
C ARG A 276 1.98 -15.50 15.16
N MET A 277 2.00 -14.21 14.80
CA MET A 277 2.02 -13.11 15.78
C MET A 277 0.76 -13.09 16.64
N LEU A 278 -0.42 -13.29 16.04
CA LEU A 278 -1.69 -13.34 16.76
C LEU A 278 -1.70 -14.47 17.79
N ILE A 279 -1.26 -15.68 17.43
CA ILE A 279 -1.13 -16.79 18.38
C ILE A 279 -0.19 -16.44 19.53
N LYS A 280 0.99 -15.84 19.23
CA LYS A 280 1.95 -15.41 20.27
C LYS A 280 1.30 -14.42 21.23
N GLN A 281 0.57 -13.42 20.72
CA GLN A 281 -0.12 -12.42 21.55
C GLN A 281 -1.23 -13.04 22.42
N ILE A 282 -2.01 -13.99 21.89
CA ILE A 282 -3.03 -14.71 22.66
C ILE A 282 -2.38 -15.51 23.79
N LYS A 283 -1.30 -16.26 23.50
CA LYS A 283 -0.52 -17.02 24.49
C LYS A 283 0.09 -16.11 25.57
N ALA A 284 0.49 -14.89 25.21
CA ALA A 284 1.04 -13.90 26.12
C ALA A 284 -0.03 -13.09 26.89
N ARG A 285 -1.30 -13.55 26.92
CA ARG A 285 -2.44 -12.88 27.57
C ARG A 285 -2.63 -11.43 27.08
N GLY A 286 -2.45 -11.19 25.79
CA GLY A 286 -2.69 -9.90 25.15
C GLY A 286 -1.50 -8.93 25.16
N LYS A 287 -0.35 -9.29 25.76
CA LYS A 287 0.87 -8.49 25.61
C LYS A 287 1.39 -8.61 24.18
N LEU A 288 1.62 -7.48 23.51
CA LEU A 288 2.20 -7.45 22.16
C LEU A 288 3.63 -8.02 22.22
N SER A 289 3.84 -9.17 21.58
CA SER A 289 5.19 -9.76 21.47
C SER A 289 6.04 -9.05 20.43
N GLU A 290 7.33 -9.37 20.39
CA GLU A 290 8.21 -8.89 19.31
C GLU A 290 7.70 -9.34 17.93
N ASP A 291 7.92 -8.48 16.93
CA ASP A 291 7.53 -8.79 15.54
C ASP A 291 8.47 -9.89 15.07
N VAL A 292 7.90 -11.01 14.59
CA VAL A 292 8.65 -12.23 14.22
C VAL A 292 9.70 -11.96 13.13
N ARG A 293 9.59 -10.82 12.44
CA ARG A 293 10.53 -10.37 11.40
C ARG A 293 11.68 -9.50 11.93
N SER A 294 11.63 -9.13 13.21
CA SER A 294 12.64 -8.30 13.88
C SER A 294 13.70 -9.11 14.62
N ASP A 295 13.44 -10.41 14.89
CA ASP A 295 14.30 -11.30 15.68
C ASP A 295 15.69 -11.56 15.04
N SER A 296 15.89 -11.19 13.77
CA SER A 296 17.17 -11.38 13.04
C SER A 296 18.20 -10.25 13.23
N GLU A 297 17.91 -9.19 13.99
CA GLU A 297 18.89 -8.10 14.23
C GLU A 297 19.98 -8.46 15.27
N GLY A 298 20.01 -9.69 15.77
CA GLY A 298 20.87 -10.10 16.91
C GLY A 298 21.90 -11.21 16.66
N GLU A 299 21.89 -11.90 15.52
CA GLU A 299 22.76 -13.07 15.30
C GLU A 299 24.13 -12.74 14.68
N ASP A 300 24.44 -11.47 14.36
CA ASP A 300 25.73 -11.07 13.76
C ASP A 300 26.74 -10.51 14.78
N LYS A 301 26.73 -10.99 16.03
CA LYS A 301 27.71 -10.61 17.08
C LYS A 301 28.34 -11.80 17.82
N GLU A 302 28.53 -12.92 17.15
CA GLU A 302 29.45 -13.97 17.60
C GLU A 302 30.32 -14.42 16.42
N ASP A 303 31.41 -13.67 16.19
CA ASP A 303 32.72 -14.15 15.73
C ASP A 303 33.78 -13.07 15.99
#